data_AF-A0A1G5Y249-F1
#
_entry.id   AF-A0A1G5Y249-F1
#
_cell.length_a   1.000
_cell.length_b   1.000
_cell.length_c   1.000
_cell.angle_alpha   90.00
_cell.angle_beta   90.00
_cell.angle_gamma   90.00
#
_symmetry.space_group_name_H-M   'P 1'
#
loop_
_entity.id
_entity.type
_entity.pdbx_description
1 polymer ?
#
loop_
_entity_poly.entity_id
_entity_poly.type
_entity_poly.pdbx_seq_one_letter_code
_entity_poly.pdbx_strand_id
1 'polypeptide(L)'
;MNWNSVIDKALEVLRTSDRGYVLMDMYNNILSPEEAAFKKIKVTPYNALKFIHTQFSSMGLDISDKNVRIKLIALLEEFERLQKERIK
;
A
#
# COMPACT_ATOMS: atom_id res chain seq x y z
N MET A 1 2.00 14.26 -4.18
CA MET A 1 2.05 12.86 -3.71
C MET A 1 3.50 12.60 -3.29
N ASN A 2 3.76 12.20 -2.05
CA ASN A 2 5.12 11.89 -1.60
C ASN A 2 5.25 10.37 -1.36
N TRP A 3 6.48 9.85 -1.40
CA TRP A 3 6.74 8.42 -1.22
C TRP A 3 6.19 7.86 0.10
N ASN A 4 6.36 8.59 1.20
CA ASN A 4 5.88 8.15 2.51
C ASN A 4 4.36 7.96 2.53
N SER A 5 3.61 8.90 1.99
CA SER A 5 2.14 8.84 1.91
C SER A 5 1.64 7.65 1.09
N VAL A 6 2.36 7.27 0.03
CA VAL A 6 2.02 6.11 -0.80
C VAL A 6 2.29 4.81 -0.04
N ILE A 7 3.43 4.74 0.65
CA ILE A 7 3.79 3.59 1.49
C ILE A 7 2.79 3.44 2.64
N ASP A 8 2.49 4.52 3.36
CA ASP A 8 1.53 4.53 4.46
C ASP A 8 0.15 4.07 4.00
N LYS A 9 -0.32 4.59 2.85
CA LYS A 9 -1.61 4.18 2.28
C LYS A 9 -1.60 2.71 1.86
N ALA A 10 -0.51 2.22 1.27
CA ALA A 10 -0.40 0.81 0.89
C ALA A 10 -0.40 -0.10 2.14
N LEU A 11 0.28 0.30 3.21
CA LEU A 11 0.27 -0.43 4.49
C LEU A 11 -1.11 -0.41 5.16
N GLU A 12 -1.82 0.73 5.10
CA GLU A 12 -3.20 0.84 5.56
C GLU A 12 -4.10 -0.14 4.80
N VAL A 13 -4.05 -0.13 3.47
CA VAL A 13 -4.80 -1.05 2.60
C VAL A 13 -4.55 -2.50 3.01
N LEU A 14 -3.29 -2.90 3.19
CA LEU A 14 -2.93 -4.26 3.59
C LEU A 14 -3.52 -4.64 4.95
N ARG A 15 -3.50 -3.73 5.93
CA ARG A 15 -4.06 -3.95 7.28
C ARG A 15 -5.59 -4.03 7.27
N THR A 16 -6.24 -3.21 6.45
CA THR A 16 -7.70 -3.17 6.36
C THR A 16 -8.27 -4.19 5.37
N SER A 17 -7.42 -4.80 4.54
CA SER A 17 -7.88 -5.74 3.53
C SER A 17 -8.37 -7.04 4.16
N ASP A 18 -9.55 -7.49 3.74
CA ASP A 18 -10.05 -8.82 4.04
C ASP A 18 -10.10 -9.65 2.75
N ARG A 19 -9.45 -10.82 2.77
CA ARG A 19 -9.31 -11.73 1.62
C ARG A 19 -8.84 -11.04 0.32
N GLY A 20 -8.01 -10.01 0.44
CA GLY A 20 -7.46 -9.26 -0.69
C GLY A 20 -8.36 -8.15 -1.25
N TYR A 21 -9.42 -7.78 -0.52
CA TYR A 21 -10.30 -6.66 -0.87
C TYR A 21 -10.36 -5.60 0.23
N VAL A 22 -10.56 -4.36 -0.16
CA VAL A 22 -10.91 -3.24 0.73
C VAL A 22 -12.26 -2.66 0.32
N LEU A 23 -12.98 -2.07 1.26
CA LEU A 23 -14.23 -1.36 0.97
C LEU A 23 -13.94 0.10 0.71
N MET A 24 -14.42 0.60 -0.42
CA MET A 24 -14.24 2.00 -0.83
C MET A 24 -15.58 2.70 -0.98
N ASP A 25 -15.67 3.95 -0.54
CA ASP A 25 -16.81 4.81 -0.83
C ASP A 25 -16.73 5.40 -2.25
N MET A 26 -17.73 6.20 -2.63
CA MET A 26 -17.80 6.88 -3.93
C MET A 26 -16.69 7.93 -4.16
N TYR A 27 -15.97 8.32 -3.11
CA TYR A 27 -14.88 9.29 -3.13
C TYR A 27 -13.50 8.62 -3.01
N ASN A 28 -13.43 7.29 -3.10
CA ASN A 28 -12.23 6.47 -2.96
C ASN A 28 -11.60 6.46 -1.55
N ASN A 29 -12.36 6.78 -0.51
CA ASN A 29 -11.92 6.57 0.86
C ASN A 29 -12.08 5.10 1.24
N ILE A 30 -11.07 4.54 1.90
CA ILE A 30 -11.12 3.20 2.46
C ILE A 30 -11.86 3.27 3.80
N LEU A 31 -12.81 2.37 4.00
CA LEU A 31 -13.63 2.31 5.20
C LEU A 31 -13.70 0.87 5.72
N SER A 32 -13.82 0.72 7.03
CA SER A 32 -14.15 -0.59 7.60
C SER A 32 -15.62 -0.94 7.30
N PRO A 33 -15.99 -2.24 7.27
CA PRO A 33 -17.38 -2.66 7.16
C PRO A 33 -18.28 -2.03 8.24
N GLU A 34 -17.77 -1.94 9.47
CA GLU A 34 -18.48 -1.37 10.62
C GLU A 34 -18.70 0.14 10.44
N GLU A 35 -17.68 0.87 9.99
CA GLU A 35 -17.79 2.30 9.73
C GLU A 35 -18.78 2.61 8.60
N ALA A 36 -18.74 1.84 7.53
CA ALA A 36 -19.66 1.97 6.41
C ALA A 36 -21.11 1.73 6.84
N ALA A 37 -21.34 0.68 7.64
CA ALA A 37 -22.65 0.36 8.19
C ALA A 37 -23.15 1.45 9.14
N PHE A 38 -22.30 1.92 10.06
CA PHE A 38 -22.65 2.96 11.04
C PHE A 38 -23.01 4.28 10.37
N LYS A 39 -22.20 4.73 9.39
CA LYS A 39 -22.40 5.99 8.66
C LYS A 39 -23.45 5.87 7.54
N LYS A 40 -24.00 4.66 7.29
CA LYS A 40 -24.93 4.36 6.20
C LYS A 40 -24.39 4.76 4.83
N ILE A 41 -23.09 4.59 4.63
CA ILE A 41 -22.40 4.92 3.38
C ILE A 41 -22.41 3.68 2.49
N LYS A 42 -22.74 3.87 1.21
CA LYS A 42 -22.58 2.81 0.22
C LYS A 42 -21.09 2.64 -0.08
N VAL A 43 -20.62 1.41 0.07
CA VAL A 43 -19.25 1.02 -0.24
C VAL A 43 -19.23 -0.10 -1.26
N THR A 44 -18.16 -0.14 -2.03
CA THR A 44 -17.91 -1.18 -3.03
C THR A 44 -16.59 -1.88 -2.73
N PRO A 45 -16.53 -3.22 -2.86
CA PRO A 45 -15.27 -3.95 -2.72
C PRO A 45 -14.32 -3.58 -3.87
N TYR A 46 -13.06 -3.38 -3.53
CA TYR A 46 -11.99 -3.08 -4.47
C TYR A 46 -10.78 -3.97 -4.19
N ASN A 47 -10.10 -4.44 -5.23
CA ASN A 47 -8.96 -5.33 -5.10
C ASN A 47 -7.75 -4.58 -4.49
N ALA A 48 -7.29 -5.05 -3.33
CA ALA A 48 -6.22 -4.41 -2.56
C ALA A 48 -4.88 -4.37 -3.33
N LEU A 49 -4.53 -5.45 -4.03
CA LEU A 49 -3.29 -5.50 -4.82
C LEU A 49 -3.33 -4.51 -5.98
N LYS A 50 -4.45 -4.45 -6.71
CA LYS A 50 -4.65 -3.49 -7.79
C LYS A 50 -4.57 -2.06 -7.29
N PHE A 51 -5.14 -1.79 -6.11
CA PHE A 51 -5.06 -0.48 -5.47
C PHE A 51 -3.60 -0.10 -5.23
N ILE A 52 -2.87 -0.95 -4.51
CA ILE A 52 -1.45 -0.72 -4.16
C ILE A 52 -0.61 -0.54 -5.42
N HIS A 53 -0.78 -1.41 -6.43
CA HIS A 53 -0.07 -1.30 -7.70
C HIS A 53 -0.32 0.03 -8.41
N THR A 54 -1.57 0.51 -8.41
CA THR A 54 -1.93 1.80 -9.02
C THR A 54 -1.24 2.97 -8.32
N GLN A 55 -1.15 2.95 -6.98
CA GLN A 55 -0.48 3.99 -6.20
C GLN A 55 1.03 4.04 -6.44
N PHE A 56 1.69 2.89 -6.58
CA PHE A 56 3.12 2.84 -6.87
C PHE A 56 3.44 3.15 -8.33
N SER A 57 2.57 2.73 -9.26
CA SER A 57 2.71 3.03 -10.69
C SER A 57 2.58 4.53 -10.96
N SER A 58 1.70 5.24 -10.26
CA SER A 58 1.60 6.71 -10.38
C SER A 58 2.86 7.43 -9.88
N MET A 59 3.68 6.78 -9.06
CA MET A 59 4.98 7.26 -8.61
C MET A 59 6.13 6.81 -9.53
N GLY A 60 5.83 6.14 -10.65
CA GLY A 60 6.81 5.64 -11.60
C GLY A 60 7.52 4.36 -11.18
N LEU A 61 7.01 3.64 -10.17
CA LEU A 61 7.58 2.37 -9.72
C LEU A 61 6.60 1.22 -9.95
N ASP A 62 6.96 0.32 -10.85
CA ASP A 62 6.19 -0.88 -11.10
C ASP A 62 6.56 -2.01 -10.12
N ILE A 63 5.91 -2.02 -8.97
CA ILE A 63 6.06 -3.11 -7.99
C ILE A 63 5.37 -4.41 -8.42
N SER A 64 4.64 -4.45 -9.53
CA SER A 64 4.09 -5.71 -10.06
C SER A 64 5.16 -6.55 -10.76
N ASP A 65 6.24 -5.92 -11.25
CA ASP A 65 7.41 -6.62 -11.76
C ASP A 65 8.18 -7.30 -10.63
N LYS A 66 8.34 -8.62 -10.73
CA LYS A 66 9.10 -9.44 -9.79
C LYS A 66 10.56 -8.99 -9.68
N ASN A 67 11.18 -8.59 -10.80
CA ASN A 67 12.58 -8.17 -10.82
C ASN A 67 12.76 -6.86 -10.04
N VAL A 68 11.82 -5.93 -10.19
CA VAL A 68 11.79 -4.67 -9.43
C VAL A 68 11.68 -4.95 -7.94
N ARG A 69 10.76 -5.84 -7.52
CA ARG A 69 10.62 -6.21 -6.10
C ARG A 69 11.88 -6.82 -5.50
N ILE A 70 12.52 -7.76 -6.20
CA ILE A 70 13.75 -8.41 -5.72
C ILE A 70 14.88 -7.38 -5.55
N LYS A 71 15.07 -6.51 -6.54
CA LYS A 71 16.10 -5.46 -6.48
C LYS A 71 15.85 -4.47 -5.35
N LEU A 72 14.59 -4.10 -5.09
CA LEU A 72 14.20 -3.23 -4.00
C LEU A 72 14.48 -3.84 -2.63
N ILE A 73 14.16 -5.12 -2.44
CA ILE A 73 14.44 -5.84 -1.20
C ILE A 73 15.96 -5.83 -0.93
N ALA A 74 16.76 -6.22 -1.93
CA ALA A 74 18.22 -6.23 -1.81
C ALA A 74 18.76 -4.81 -1.50
N LEU A 75 18.28 -3.77 -2.19
CA LEU A 75 18.69 -2.39 -1.94
C LEU A 75 18.44 -1.96 -0.49
N LEU A 76 17.25 -2.24 0.04
CA LEU A 76 16.87 -1.88 1.41
C LEU A 76 17.72 -2.64 2.44
N GLU A 77 17.97 -3.93 2.21
CA GLU A 77 18.84 -4.74 3.08
C GLU A 77 20.27 -4.21 3.12
N GLU A 78 20.86 -3.90 1.96
CA GLU A 78 22.21 -3.35 1.85
C GLU A 78 22.30 -1.96 2.49
N PHE A 79 21.28 -1.12 2.30
CA PHE A 79 21.21 0.21 2.90
C PHE A 79 21.16 0.15 4.43
N GLU A 80 20.32 -0.72 4.98
CA GLU A 80 20.23 -0.96 6.42
C GLU A 80 21.54 -1.50 7.00
N ARG A 81 22.26 -2.36 6.28
CA ARG A 81 23.58 -2.82 6.69
C ARG A 81 24.57 -1.64 6.83
N LEU A 82 24.63 -0.77 5.82
CA LEU A 82 25.50 0.41 5.86
C LEU A 82 25.15 1.38 7.00
N GLN A 83 23.86 1.57 7.29
CA GLN A 83 23.42 2.40 8.43
C GLN A 83 23.93 1.84 9.77
N LYS A 84 23.84 0.53 9.96
CA LYS A 84 24.34 -0.14 11.18
C LYS A 84 25.86 -0.07 11.32
N GLU A 85 26.58 -0.13 10.21
CA GLU A 85 28.05 0.00 10.19
C GLU A 85 28.52 1.41 10.55
N ARG A 86 27.80 2.46 10.16
CA ARG A 86 28.12 3.86 10.53
C ARG A 86 27.94 4.17 12.02
N ILE A 87 27.23 3.33 12.77
CA ILE A 87 26.95 3.51 14.20
C ILE A 87 27.99 2.78 15.07
N LYS A 88 28.97 2.08 14.47
CA LYS A 88 30.15 1.52 15.16
C LYS A 88 31.37 2.41 15.01
#